data_AF-A0A3D5U5R0-F1
#
_entry.id   AF-A0A3D5U5R0-F1
#
_cell.length_a   1.000
_cell.length_b   1.000
_cell.length_c   1.000
_cell.angle_alpha   90.00
_cell.angle_beta   90.00
_cell.angle_gamma   90.00
#
_symmetry.space_group_name_H-M   'P 1'
#
loop_
_entity.id
_entity.type
_entity.pdbx_description
1 polymer ?
#
loop_
_entity_poly.entity_id
_entity_poly.type
_entity_poly.pdbx_seq_one_letter_code
_entity_poly.pdbx_strand_id
1 'polypeptide(L)'
;YGGIPLEIYDISDSGNQMTFSVRFAWRLDAGFEGESSLPASVLDFDGDGSDEIFYPMPDGRLAMFANDTMAEGFPVYRQSITQLYTWDGSDIYLPIQHETIARLGKMSPDNIIFNVNLEHHHWLSHPVDTSQKLYLPLYDETLQKNTVLRFDKSQAVIDDDSIKLDGEMTSNLSWIDGKLFALLRDEHEDQYSLMHWDENRAELRVDPIALPADSLAFALFAAPLQDEVNLIAQCPSSLYVFDLNDNGINLRHGFPVAFPDSSRAAITIQDWDSNGKLDLIVGRSNRVYIFDHMGSDISSIYFNMDLHADSLAAGAIALDLDGDGSLELASALTHNRLVVWEESSRLKPGYPHSFAKRGRHLPFVTSGADSLYYIWMAADDGTIFRKELPDYRPETVDTSWICEYANLRRTASRGPSQFQNQYESSSAFVEDELYFFPNPLKQIYGPQIKLSVMPTQDMEIVLAIYDITGNMVFKQKAMGYAYLRNLDAFQIPSAKLSSGIYLAVITGGGSTKRLRFGIEK
;
A
#
# COMPACT_ATOMS: atom_id res chain seq x y z
N TYR A 1 19.60 16.00 10.99
CA TYR A 1 19.55 16.29 12.44
C TYR A 1 18.10 16.20 12.90
N GLY A 2 17.69 15.02 13.37
CA GLY A 2 16.36 14.75 13.93
C GLY A 2 16.40 14.90 15.45
N GLY A 3 16.31 16.14 15.92
CA GLY A 3 16.12 16.41 17.34
C GLY A 3 14.66 16.13 17.71
N ILE A 4 14.45 15.57 18.91
CA ILE A 4 13.13 15.49 19.54
C ILE A 4 12.57 16.93 19.56
N PRO A 5 11.33 17.19 19.07
CA PRO A 5 10.69 18.46 19.32
C PRO A 5 10.50 18.58 20.83
N LEU A 6 11.36 19.37 21.46
CA LEU A 6 11.25 19.77 22.85
C LEU A 6 10.99 21.27 22.84
N GLU A 7 10.01 21.69 23.63
CA GLU A 7 9.77 23.10 23.82
C GLU A 7 10.23 23.49 25.22
N ILE A 8 11.07 24.53 25.25
CA ILE A 8 11.53 25.16 26.47
C ILE A 8 10.61 26.35 26.74
N TYR A 9 10.05 26.40 27.94
CA TYR A 9 9.16 27.47 28.39
C TYR A 9 9.47 27.84 29.85
N ASP A 10 8.78 28.83 30.42
CA ASP A 10 9.01 29.31 31.80
C ASP A 10 10.49 29.60 32.14
N ILE A 11 11.19 30.28 31.23
CA ILE A 11 12.59 30.63 31.42
C ILE A 11 12.68 31.75 32.48
N SER A 12 13.43 31.52 33.56
CA SER A 12 13.63 32.50 34.63
C SER A 12 14.42 33.73 34.17
N ASP A 13 14.41 34.78 34.98
CA ASP A 13 15.28 35.94 34.77
C ASP A 13 16.76 35.55 34.68
N SER A 14 17.52 36.34 33.93
CA SER A 14 18.96 36.12 33.72
C SER A 14 19.74 36.31 35.02
N GLY A 15 20.56 35.32 35.38
CA GLY A 15 21.40 35.32 36.57
C GLY A 15 22.40 34.17 36.58
N ASN A 16 23.14 34.01 37.69
CA ASN A 16 24.15 32.95 37.84
C ASN A 16 23.55 31.53 37.84
N GLN A 17 22.24 31.40 38.10
CA GLN A 17 21.48 30.17 37.97
C GLN A 17 20.15 30.53 37.30
N MET A 18 19.82 29.83 36.21
CA MET A 18 18.55 29.97 35.50
C MET A 18 17.78 28.66 35.56
N THR A 19 16.45 28.76 35.58
CA THR A 19 15.53 27.62 35.47
C THR A 19 14.69 27.75 34.21
N PHE A 20 14.26 26.63 33.67
CA PHE A 20 13.29 26.56 32.58
C PHE A 20 12.50 25.26 32.70
N SER A 21 11.30 25.26 32.14
CA SER A 21 10.47 24.07 31.95
C SER A 21 10.71 23.47 30.57
N VAL A 22 10.54 22.15 30.45
CA VAL A 22 10.63 21.43 29.17
C VAL A 22 9.37 20.61 28.98
N ARG A 23 8.72 20.74 27.82
CA ARG A 23 7.68 19.80 27.37
C ARG A 23 8.21 18.98 26.21
N PHE A 24 7.99 17.67 26.28
CA PHE A 24 8.27 16.76 25.18
C PHE A 24 7.07 16.72 24.22
N ALA A 25 7.34 16.40 22.95
CA ALA A 25 6.28 16.08 22.01
C ALA A 25 5.39 14.95 22.56
N TRP A 26 4.09 15.08 22.31
CA TRP A 26 3.07 14.11 22.70
C TRP A 26 3.39 12.71 22.14
N ARG A 27 3.21 11.67 22.95
CA ARG A 27 3.36 10.27 22.51
C ARG A 27 2.56 9.31 23.39
N LEU A 28 2.20 8.16 22.83
CA LEU A 28 1.86 6.95 23.59
C LEU A 28 3.09 6.02 23.66
N ASP A 29 3.09 5.13 24.63
CA ASP A 29 4.22 4.24 24.91
C ASP A 29 3.71 2.87 25.38
N ALA A 30 3.93 1.83 24.57
CA ALA A 30 3.62 0.45 24.93
C ALA A 30 4.64 -0.13 25.94
N GLY A 31 5.70 0.61 26.26
CA GLY A 31 6.77 0.23 27.17
C GLY A 31 7.68 -0.87 26.63
N PHE A 32 7.71 -1.05 25.31
CA PHE A 32 8.52 -2.05 24.62
C PHE A 32 9.92 -1.49 24.32
N GLU A 33 10.92 -2.36 24.35
CA GLU A 33 12.27 -2.02 23.92
C GLU A 33 12.68 -3.05 22.87
N GLY A 34 12.98 -2.60 21.65
CA GLY A 34 13.36 -3.47 20.56
C GLY A 34 12.84 -2.98 19.22
N GLU A 35 12.80 -3.88 18.26
CA GLU A 35 12.31 -3.65 16.91
C GLU A 35 10.94 -4.31 16.74
N SER A 36 9.88 -3.49 16.70
CA SER A 36 8.52 -3.93 16.46
C SER A 36 8.31 -4.17 14.98
N SER A 37 7.89 -5.40 14.65
CA SER A 37 7.49 -5.83 13.31
C SER A 37 5.99 -5.72 13.07
N LEU A 38 5.20 -5.46 14.12
CA LEU A 38 3.73 -5.45 14.06
C LEU A 38 3.21 -4.00 14.06
N PRO A 39 2.17 -3.68 13.28
CA PRO A 39 1.57 -2.35 13.25
C PRO A 39 0.61 -2.13 14.43
N ALA A 40 0.45 -0.87 14.84
CA ALA A 40 -0.72 -0.47 15.62
C ALA A 40 -1.92 -0.27 14.68
N SER A 41 -3.12 -0.53 15.17
CA SER A 41 -4.36 -0.30 14.42
C SER A 41 -5.45 0.26 15.31
N VAL A 42 -6.45 0.83 14.65
CA VAL A 42 -7.65 1.40 15.25
C VAL A 42 -8.77 0.38 15.23
N LEU A 43 -9.46 0.20 16.34
CA LEU A 43 -10.61 -0.69 16.47
C LEU A 43 -11.53 -0.22 17.59
N ASP A 44 -12.84 -0.43 17.43
CA ASP A 44 -13.83 -0.31 18.50
C ASP A 44 -13.83 -1.64 19.24
N PHE A 45 -12.98 -1.77 20.27
CA PHE A 45 -12.72 -3.05 20.92
C PHE A 45 -13.91 -3.46 21.78
N ASP A 46 -14.44 -2.52 22.56
CA ASP A 46 -15.49 -2.78 23.54
C ASP A 46 -16.92 -2.55 23.00
N GLY A 47 -17.04 -2.05 21.76
CA GLY A 47 -18.30 -1.86 21.07
C GLY A 47 -19.07 -0.64 21.54
N ASP A 48 -18.40 0.33 22.18
CA ASP A 48 -19.02 1.56 22.67
C ASP A 48 -19.17 2.65 21.59
N GLY A 49 -18.58 2.41 20.41
CA GLY A 49 -18.58 3.32 19.26
C GLY A 49 -17.43 4.32 19.26
N SER A 50 -16.53 4.26 20.25
CA SER A 50 -15.26 4.97 20.30
C SER A 50 -14.14 4.05 19.81
N ASP A 51 -13.13 4.65 19.20
CA ASP A 51 -11.97 3.91 18.72
C ASP A 51 -10.90 3.78 19.81
N GLU A 52 -10.38 2.57 19.99
CA GLU A 52 -9.12 2.30 20.69
C GLU A 52 -7.96 2.09 19.70
N ILE A 53 -6.75 2.38 20.17
CA ILE A 53 -5.52 2.03 19.47
C ILE A 53 -4.96 0.74 20.08
N PHE A 54 -5.06 -0.35 19.33
CA PHE A 54 -4.43 -1.61 19.67
C PHE A 54 -3.00 -1.67 19.12
N TYR A 55 -2.03 -1.97 19.99
CA TYR A 55 -0.64 -2.11 19.60
C TYR A 55 0.03 -3.36 20.19
N PRO A 56 0.07 -4.48 19.45
CA PRO A 56 0.78 -5.68 19.88
C PRO A 56 2.27 -5.60 19.56
N MET A 57 3.07 -6.12 20.48
CA MET A 57 4.53 -6.23 20.36
C MET A 57 4.93 -7.67 20.04
N PRO A 58 6.05 -7.88 19.32
CA PRO A 58 6.52 -9.21 18.96
C PRO A 58 6.80 -10.12 20.17
N ASP A 59 7.15 -9.56 21.33
CA ASP A 59 7.41 -10.31 22.57
C ASP A 59 6.12 -10.84 23.25
N GLY A 60 4.95 -10.56 22.68
CA GLY A 60 3.65 -10.94 23.21
C GLY A 60 3.03 -9.90 24.14
N ARG A 61 3.66 -8.74 24.34
CA ARG A 61 3.01 -7.62 25.02
C ARG A 61 1.92 -7.03 24.14
N LEU A 62 0.72 -6.92 24.70
CA LEU A 62 -0.45 -6.33 24.06
C LEU A 62 -0.74 -5.01 24.75
N ALA A 63 -0.63 -3.89 24.03
CA ALA A 63 -1.07 -2.58 24.52
C ALA A 63 -2.41 -2.21 23.88
N MET A 64 -3.25 -1.53 24.66
CA MET A 64 -4.49 -0.92 24.19
C MET A 64 -4.54 0.48 24.77
N PHE A 65 -4.80 1.47 23.93
CA PHE A 65 -4.92 2.85 24.37
C PHE A 65 -6.33 3.36 24.10
N ALA A 66 -6.95 3.90 25.15
CA ALA A 66 -8.24 4.55 25.13
C ALA A 66 -8.09 5.95 25.71
N ASN A 67 -8.72 6.95 25.10
CA ASN A 67 -8.66 8.34 25.55
C ASN A 67 -7.21 8.82 25.82
N ASP A 68 -6.31 8.60 24.86
CA ASP A 68 -4.90 9.01 24.92
C ASP A 68 -4.08 8.43 26.09
N THR A 69 -4.57 7.36 26.72
CA THR A 69 -3.89 6.68 27.84
C THR A 69 -3.97 5.17 27.70
N MET A 70 -3.08 4.43 28.36
CA MET A 70 -3.17 2.97 28.40
C MET A 70 -4.50 2.57 29.06
N ALA A 71 -5.29 1.74 28.38
CA ALA A 71 -6.58 1.28 28.87
C ALA A 71 -6.44 0.43 30.14
N GLU A 72 -7.51 0.38 30.95
CA GLU A 72 -7.52 -0.42 32.18
C GLU A 72 -7.29 -1.91 31.84
N GLY A 73 -6.43 -2.57 32.62
CA GLY A 73 -6.06 -3.97 32.39
C GLY A 73 -4.91 -4.19 31.38
N PHE A 74 -4.41 -3.13 30.74
CA PHE A 74 -3.28 -3.19 29.81
C PHE A 74 -1.99 -2.58 30.38
N PRO A 75 -0.81 -3.00 29.90
CA PRO A 75 -0.60 -4.03 28.89
C PRO A 75 -0.82 -5.45 29.43
N VAL A 76 -1.27 -6.35 28.56
CA VAL A 76 -1.40 -7.78 28.84
C VAL A 76 -0.23 -8.53 28.18
N TYR A 77 0.27 -9.58 28.81
CA TYR A 77 1.42 -10.35 28.30
C TYR A 77 1.01 -11.73 27.80
N ARG A 78 1.45 -12.09 26.61
CA ARG A 78 1.29 -13.40 25.96
C ARG A 78 2.66 -13.89 25.47
N GLN A 79 2.65 -14.97 24.70
CA GLN A 79 3.84 -15.49 24.04
C GLN A 79 4.07 -14.74 22.72
N SER A 80 5.21 -15.01 22.08
CA SER A 80 5.64 -14.34 20.87
C SER A 80 4.56 -14.32 19.78
N ILE A 81 4.32 -13.14 19.22
CA ILE A 81 3.39 -12.92 18.10
C ILE A 81 4.24 -12.80 16.85
N THR A 82 4.10 -13.76 15.94
CA THR A 82 5.04 -13.90 14.81
C THR A 82 4.51 -13.36 13.50
N GLN A 83 3.21 -13.12 13.40
CA GLN A 83 2.54 -12.63 12.19
C GLN A 83 1.54 -11.52 12.53
N LEU A 84 1.02 -10.84 11.51
CA LEU A 84 -0.03 -9.84 11.70
C LEU A 84 -1.28 -10.47 12.34
N TYR A 85 -1.92 -9.73 13.23
CA TYR A 85 -3.20 -10.08 13.81
C TYR A 85 -4.36 -9.74 12.87
N THR A 86 -5.50 -10.37 13.13
CA THR A 86 -6.74 -10.20 12.37
C THR A 86 -7.85 -9.74 13.31
N TRP A 87 -8.65 -8.76 12.92
CA TRP A 87 -9.84 -8.33 13.66
C TRP A 87 -11.07 -8.53 12.79
N ASP A 88 -12.09 -9.16 13.35
CA ASP A 88 -13.33 -9.49 12.62
C ASP A 88 -14.48 -8.52 12.89
N GLY A 89 -14.20 -7.39 13.54
CA GLY A 89 -15.19 -6.41 13.98
C GLY A 89 -15.64 -6.59 15.42
N SER A 90 -15.25 -7.69 16.10
CA SER A 90 -15.54 -7.91 17.52
C SER A 90 -14.32 -8.45 18.27
N ASP A 91 -13.59 -9.39 17.66
CA ASP A 91 -12.55 -10.15 18.33
C ASP A 91 -11.22 -10.02 17.59
N ILE A 92 -10.12 -9.93 18.35
CA ILE A 92 -8.76 -9.92 17.82
C ILE A 92 -8.22 -11.35 17.83
N TYR A 93 -7.70 -11.79 16.69
CA TYR A 93 -7.08 -13.09 16.50
C TYR A 93 -5.56 -12.94 16.36
N LEU A 94 -4.83 -13.56 17.28
CA LEU A 94 -3.40 -13.43 17.46
C LEU A 94 -2.68 -14.72 17.04
N PRO A 95 -1.86 -14.69 15.98
CA PRO A 95 -1.00 -15.81 15.61
C PRO A 95 0.21 -15.84 16.55
N ILE A 96 0.16 -16.76 17.52
CA ILE A 96 1.15 -16.92 18.57
C ILE A 96 2.02 -18.13 18.28
N GLN A 97 3.33 -18.01 18.46
CA GLN A 97 4.30 -19.10 18.32
C GLN A 97 5.07 -19.29 19.62
N HIS A 98 5.20 -20.53 20.05
CA HIS A 98 6.11 -20.91 21.12
C HIS A 98 6.85 -22.19 20.74
N GLU A 99 8.13 -22.05 20.38
CA GLU A 99 8.93 -23.16 19.83
C GLU A 99 8.21 -23.80 18.63
N THR A 100 7.84 -25.08 18.71
CA THR A 100 7.12 -25.82 17.65
C THR A 100 5.60 -25.80 17.83
N ILE A 101 5.06 -25.00 18.76
CA ILE A 101 3.62 -24.91 19.02
C ILE A 101 3.07 -23.62 18.41
N ALA A 102 2.22 -23.76 17.40
CA ALA A 102 1.42 -22.68 16.85
C ALA A 102 0.08 -22.58 17.60
N ARG A 103 -0.32 -21.36 17.96
CA ARG A 103 -1.58 -21.08 18.66
C ARG A 103 -2.34 -19.95 18.00
N LEU A 104 -3.65 -20.07 17.98
CA LEU A 104 -4.56 -18.97 17.68
C LEU A 104 -5.13 -18.45 19.00
N GLY A 105 -4.62 -17.31 19.46
CA GLY A 105 -5.22 -16.57 20.57
C GLY A 105 -6.42 -15.78 20.05
N LYS A 106 -7.56 -15.87 20.72
CA LYS A 106 -8.71 -14.99 20.51
C LYS A 106 -8.82 -14.07 21.70
N MET A 107 -8.86 -12.77 21.44
CA MET A 107 -8.95 -11.72 22.42
C MET A 107 -10.26 -10.97 22.21
N SER A 108 -11.11 -11.06 23.23
CA SER A 108 -12.37 -10.34 23.39
C SER A 108 -12.21 -9.32 24.54
N PRO A 109 -13.11 -8.34 24.70
CA PRO A 109 -13.05 -7.35 25.78
C PRO A 109 -12.83 -7.96 27.18
N ASP A 110 -13.52 -9.06 27.46
CA ASP A 110 -13.52 -9.66 28.81
C ASP A 110 -12.43 -10.71 29.02
N ASN A 111 -11.85 -11.29 27.96
CA ASN A 111 -10.92 -12.41 28.09
C ASN A 111 -10.03 -12.64 26.87
N ILE A 112 -9.00 -13.46 27.07
CA ILE A 112 -8.21 -14.01 25.98
C ILE A 112 -8.16 -15.52 26.16
N ILE A 113 -8.59 -16.26 25.14
CA ILE A 113 -8.60 -17.72 25.11
C ILE A 113 -7.74 -18.24 23.95
N PHE A 114 -7.25 -19.47 24.06
CA PHE A 114 -6.55 -20.15 22.96
C PHE A 114 -7.52 -21.13 22.29
N ASN A 115 -8.07 -20.76 21.14
CA ASN A 115 -9.00 -21.62 20.40
C ASN A 115 -8.29 -22.77 19.69
N VAL A 116 -7.03 -22.54 19.30
CA VAL A 116 -6.23 -23.52 18.56
C VAL A 116 -4.89 -23.67 19.26
N ASN A 117 -4.45 -24.91 19.47
CA ASN A 117 -3.13 -25.28 19.95
C ASN A 117 -2.63 -26.47 19.13
N LEU A 118 -1.64 -26.23 18.27
CA LEU A 118 -1.11 -27.22 17.34
C LEU A 118 0.37 -27.43 17.62
N GLU A 119 0.72 -28.64 18.07
CA GLU A 119 2.12 -29.06 18.18
C GLU A 119 2.68 -29.36 16.79
N HIS A 120 3.98 -29.16 16.59
CA HIS A 120 4.68 -29.39 15.32
C HIS A 120 4.18 -28.51 14.17
N HIS A 121 3.77 -27.28 14.48
CA HIS A 121 3.28 -26.31 13.51
C HIS A 121 3.98 -24.95 13.63
N HIS A 122 4.14 -24.29 12.48
CA HIS A 122 4.71 -22.93 12.40
C HIS A 122 3.87 -22.02 11.52
N TRP A 123 3.61 -20.79 11.97
CA TRP A 123 2.90 -19.80 11.17
C TRP A 123 3.69 -19.40 9.92
N LEU A 124 3.08 -19.55 8.74
CA LEU A 124 3.66 -19.11 7.47
C LEU A 124 3.31 -17.66 7.14
N SER A 125 2.10 -17.23 7.51
CA SER A 125 1.61 -15.87 7.33
C SER A 125 0.46 -15.58 8.32
N HIS A 126 -0.13 -14.40 8.23
CA HIS A 126 -1.24 -13.99 9.09
C HIS A 126 -2.56 -14.74 8.76
N PRO A 127 -3.46 -14.91 9.73
CA PRO A 127 -4.82 -15.39 9.47
C PRO A 127 -5.59 -14.45 8.53
N VAL A 128 -6.55 -15.00 7.77
CA VAL A 128 -7.49 -14.22 6.95
C VAL A 128 -8.92 -14.51 7.38
N ASP A 129 -9.68 -13.46 7.68
CA ASP A 129 -11.10 -13.57 8.06
C ASP A 129 -12.03 -13.43 6.86
N THR A 130 -12.81 -14.48 6.60
CA THR A 130 -13.85 -14.51 5.56
C THR A 130 -15.25 -14.34 6.14
N SER A 131 -15.34 -13.74 7.33
CA SER A 131 -16.56 -13.50 8.12
C SER A 131 -17.06 -14.71 8.91
N GLN A 132 -17.19 -15.88 8.28
CA GLN A 132 -17.61 -17.10 9.02
C GLN A 132 -16.41 -17.92 9.51
N LYS A 133 -15.31 -17.87 8.75
CA LYS A 133 -14.12 -18.68 9.00
C LYS A 133 -12.86 -17.84 9.03
N LEU A 134 -11.86 -18.36 9.75
CA LEU A 134 -10.47 -17.93 9.60
C LEU A 134 -9.71 -18.98 8.79
N TYR A 135 -8.94 -18.53 7.81
CA TYR A 135 -7.98 -19.36 7.10
C TYR A 135 -6.59 -19.14 7.70
N LEU A 136 -5.97 -20.22 8.18
CA LEU A 136 -4.75 -20.21 8.97
C LEU A 136 -3.61 -20.88 8.18
N PRO A 137 -2.71 -20.11 7.56
CA PRO A 137 -1.59 -20.67 6.79
C PRO A 137 -0.45 -21.11 7.74
N LEU A 138 -0.16 -22.41 7.76
CA LEU A 138 0.76 -23.06 8.69
C LEU A 138 1.62 -24.11 7.98
N TYR A 139 2.86 -24.26 8.40
CA TYR A 139 3.69 -25.43 8.06
C TYR A 139 3.46 -26.50 9.12
N ASP A 140 3.14 -27.73 8.68
CA ASP A 140 3.01 -28.92 9.51
C ASP A 140 4.29 -29.76 9.38
N GLU A 141 5.10 -29.85 10.45
CA GLU A 141 6.35 -30.60 10.45
C GLU A 141 6.13 -32.12 10.36
N THR A 142 4.97 -32.60 10.82
CA THR A 142 4.65 -34.04 10.82
C THR A 142 4.33 -34.54 9.42
N LEU A 143 3.64 -33.70 8.64
CA LEU A 143 3.33 -33.96 7.23
C LEU A 143 4.45 -33.48 6.30
N GLN A 144 5.33 -32.60 6.78
CA GLN A 144 6.31 -31.85 5.99
C GLN A 144 5.65 -31.08 4.84
N LYS A 145 4.51 -30.44 5.12
CA LYS A 145 3.72 -29.72 4.13
C LYS A 145 3.26 -28.36 4.63
N ASN A 146 3.08 -27.45 3.69
CA ASN A 146 2.30 -26.24 3.92
C ASN A 146 0.81 -26.61 3.95
N THR A 147 0.09 -26.02 4.88
CA THR A 147 -1.33 -26.27 5.10
C THR A 147 -2.06 -24.94 5.28
N VAL A 148 -3.31 -24.90 4.84
CA VAL A 148 -4.25 -23.85 5.23
C VAL A 148 -5.38 -24.52 6.00
N LEU A 149 -5.38 -24.30 7.32
CA LEU A 149 -6.45 -24.77 8.19
C LEU A 149 -7.63 -23.82 8.12
N ARG A 150 -8.84 -24.35 8.28
CA ARG A 150 -10.08 -23.59 8.26
C ARG A 150 -10.69 -23.66 9.66
N PHE A 151 -10.75 -22.53 10.35
CA PHE A 151 -11.31 -22.42 11.69
C PHE A 151 -12.71 -21.82 11.60
N ASP A 152 -13.72 -22.58 12.02
CA ASP A 152 -15.10 -22.12 12.12
C ASP A 152 -15.27 -21.28 13.40
N LYS A 153 -15.59 -19.99 13.24
CA LYS A 153 -15.71 -19.07 14.37
C LYS A 153 -16.94 -19.34 15.24
N SER A 154 -18.00 -19.92 14.67
CA SER A 154 -19.26 -20.18 15.38
C SER A 154 -19.16 -21.40 16.30
N GLN A 155 -18.48 -22.44 15.84
CA GLN A 155 -18.28 -23.69 16.59
C GLN A 155 -16.96 -23.68 17.38
N ALA A 156 -16.06 -22.74 17.06
CA ALA A 156 -14.72 -22.65 17.63
C ALA A 156 -13.89 -23.93 17.43
N VAL A 157 -13.99 -24.54 16.23
CA VAL A 157 -13.26 -25.76 15.86
C VAL A 157 -12.55 -25.59 14.52
N ILE A 158 -11.51 -26.39 14.30
CA ILE A 158 -10.87 -26.52 12.98
C ILE A 158 -11.66 -27.57 12.19
N ASP A 159 -11.97 -27.29 10.93
CA ASP A 159 -12.57 -28.25 10.00
C ASP A 159 -11.65 -29.47 9.82
N ASP A 160 -12.22 -30.68 9.78
CA ASP A 160 -11.47 -31.93 9.62
C ASP A 160 -10.64 -31.98 8.32
N ASP A 161 -11.09 -31.24 7.30
CA ASP A 161 -10.42 -31.17 6.01
C ASP A 161 -9.57 -29.89 5.94
N SER A 162 -8.27 -30.07 5.75
CA SER A 162 -7.29 -28.99 5.60
C SER A 162 -6.80 -28.94 4.17
N ILE A 163 -6.54 -27.73 3.67
CA ILE A 163 -5.93 -27.57 2.35
C ILE A 163 -4.45 -27.89 2.50
N LYS A 164 -3.99 -28.98 1.88
CA LYS A 164 -2.58 -29.40 1.91
C LYS A 164 -1.93 -29.01 0.60
N LEU A 165 -0.81 -28.32 0.68
CA LEU A 165 -0.13 -27.72 -0.45
C LEU A 165 1.22 -28.39 -0.67
N ASP A 166 1.53 -28.69 -1.93
CA ASP A 166 2.86 -29.10 -2.38
C ASP A 166 3.66 -27.86 -2.79
N GLY A 167 4.93 -27.82 -2.44
CA GLY A 167 5.79 -26.63 -2.62
C GLY A 167 5.74 -25.64 -1.45
N GLU A 168 6.68 -24.70 -1.45
CA GLU A 168 6.85 -23.65 -0.44
C GLU A 168 5.84 -22.52 -0.65
N MET A 169 5.01 -22.18 0.35
CA MET A 169 4.17 -20.99 0.27
C MET A 169 5.02 -19.76 0.52
N THR A 170 5.04 -18.85 -0.46
CA THR A 170 5.94 -17.69 -0.47
C THR A 170 5.22 -16.37 -0.16
N SER A 171 3.88 -16.35 -0.17
CA SER A 171 3.08 -15.14 0.06
C SER A 171 2.12 -15.28 1.25
N ASN A 172 1.50 -14.16 1.62
CA ASN A 172 0.24 -14.17 2.36
C ASN A 172 -0.89 -14.85 1.56
N LEU A 173 -1.99 -15.09 2.26
CA LEU A 173 -3.26 -15.45 1.63
C LEU A 173 -3.97 -14.17 1.15
N SER A 174 -4.59 -14.22 -0.03
CA SER A 174 -5.45 -13.16 -0.57
C SER A 174 -6.85 -13.71 -0.79
N TRP A 175 -7.88 -12.99 -0.34
CA TRP A 175 -9.27 -13.43 -0.37
C TRP A 175 -10.17 -12.44 -1.12
N ILE A 176 -10.90 -12.90 -2.12
CA ILE A 176 -11.90 -12.10 -2.84
C ILE A 176 -12.98 -12.99 -3.43
N ASP A 177 -14.25 -12.58 -3.33
CA ASP A 177 -15.41 -13.24 -3.96
C ASP A 177 -15.51 -14.76 -3.75
N GLY A 178 -15.29 -15.23 -2.51
CA GLY A 178 -15.39 -16.66 -2.17
C GLY A 178 -14.17 -17.49 -2.58
N LYS A 179 -13.09 -16.83 -3.01
CA LYS A 179 -11.86 -17.47 -3.49
C LYS A 179 -10.66 -17.02 -2.68
N LEU A 180 -9.84 -18.00 -2.32
CA LEU A 180 -8.58 -17.81 -1.62
C LEU A 180 -7.41 -18.09 -2.57
N PHE A 181 -6.38 -17.24 -2.52
CA PHE A 181 -5.21 -17.33 -3.37
C PHE A 181 -3.91 -17.27 -2.56
N ALA A 182 -2.88 -17.97 -3.02
CA ALA A 182 -1.52 -17.88 -2.50
C ALA A 182 -0.48 -18.21 -3.57
N LEU A 183 0.75 -17.74 -3.41
CA LEU A 183 1.88 -18.14 -4.25
C LEU A 183 2.61 -19.33 -3.63
N LEU A 184 2.86 -20.32 -4.47
CA LEU A 184 3.67 -21.49 -4.16
C LEU A 184 4.93 -21.47 -5.03
N ARG A 185 6.04 -21.98 -4.49
CA ARG A 185 7.29 -22.21 -5.21
C ARG A 185 7.69 -23.67 -5.07
N ASP A 186 7.88 -24.34 -6.18
CA ASP A 186 8.46 -25.68 -6.19
C ASP A 186 9.99 -25.57 -6.23
N GLU A 187 10.67 -26.12 -5.21
CA GLU A 187 12.14 -26.10 -5.11
C GLU A 187 12.83 -27.06 -6.10
N HIS A 188 12.11 -28.01 -6.69
CA HIS A 188 12.63 -28.99 -7.65
C HIS A 188 12.40 -28.56 -9.10
N GLU A 189 11.32 -27.83 -9.36
CA GLU A 189 10.94 -27.39 -10.70
C GLU A 189 11.34 -25.94 -11.02
N ASP A 190 11.88 -25.20 -10.04
CA ASP A 190 12.24 -23.77 -10.17
C ASP A 190 11.06 -22.97 -10.77
N GLN A 191 9.85 -23.22 -10.28
CA GLN A 191 8.62 -22.66 -10.83
C GLN A 191 7.70 -22.13 -9.73
N TYR A 192 7.16 -20.94 -9.98
CA TYR A 192 6.06 -20.40 -9.20
C TYR A 192 4.71 -20.90 -9.73
N SER A 193 3.83 -21.23 -8.80
CA SER A 193 2.45 -21.61 -9.06
C SER A 193 1.50 -20.79 -8.22
N LEU A 194 0.31 -20.55 -8.73
CA LEU A 194 -0.80 -19.94 -8.01
C LEU A 194 -1.66 -21.05 -7.42
N MET A 195 -1.80 -21.04 -6.09
CA MET A 195 -2.84 -21.75 -5.38
C MET A 195 -4.16 -20.96 -5.48
N HIS A 196 -5.24 -21.67 -5.81
CA HIS A 196 -6.60 -21.15 -5.88
C HIS A 196 -7.55 -22.13 -5.18
N TRP A 197 -8.25 -21.66 -4.17
CA TRP A 197 -9.28 -22.41 -3.45
C TRP A 197 -10.63 -21.71 -3.62
N ASP A 198 -11.61 -22.40 -4.21
CA ASP A 198 -12.99 -21.95 -4.33
C ASP A 198 -13.81 -22.53 -3.16
N GLU A 199 -14.24 -21.67 -2.24
CA GLU A 199 -14.99 -22.08 -1.05
C GLU A 199 -16.36 -22.67 -1.39
N ASN A 200 -17.01 -22.15 -2.43
CA ASN A 200 -18.36 -22.58 -2.83
C ASN A 200 -18.36 -23.98 -3.44
N ARG A 201 -17.28 -24.32 -4.15
CA ARG A 201 -17.11 -25.64 -4.79
C ARG A 201 -16.31 -26.62 -3.94
N ALA A 202 -15.66 -26.13 -2.88
CA ALA A 202 -14.66 -26.87 -2.12
C ALA A 202 -13.58 -27.48 -3.03
N GLU A 203 -13.09 -26.67 -3.98
CA GLU A 203 -12.17 -27.10 -5.03
C GLU A 203 -10.82 -26.39 -4.89
N LEU A 204 -9.74 -27.18 -4.84
CA LEU A 204 -8.36 -26.70 -4.90
C LEU A 204 -7.83 -26.85 -6.32
N ARG A 205 -7.26 -25.77 -6.86
CA ARG A 205 -6.49 -25.75 -8.09
C ARG A 205 -5.12 -25.12 -7.83
N VAL A 206 -4.10 -25.67 -8.46
CA VAL A 206 -2.74 -25.11 -8.45
C VAL A 206 -2.28 -25.03 -9.89
N ASP A 207 -1.98 -23.82 -10.37
CA ASP A 207 -1.60 -23.58 -11.75
C ASP A 207 -0.25 -22.89 -11.83
N PRO A 208 0.65 -23.29 -12.74
CA PRO A 208 1.90 -22.57 -12.95
C PRO A 208 1.63 -21.14 -13.45
N ILE A 209 2.46 -20.19 -13.01
CA ILE A 209 2.36 -18.79 -13.44
C ILE A 209 3.67 -18.30 -14.06
N ALA A 210 3.56 -17.28 -14.90
CA ALA A 210 4.70 -16.64 -15.56
C ALA A 210 5.44 -15.67 -14.61
N LEU A 211 5.95 -16.20 -13.50
CA LEU A 211 6.81 -15.50 -12.54
C LEU A 211 8.20 -16.19 -12.54
N PRO A 212 9.31 -15.46 -12.79
CA PRO A 212 10.65 -16.06 -12.83
C PRO A 212 11.04 -16.75 -11.52
N ALA A 213 11.72 -17.89 -11.60
CA ALA A 213 12.12 -18.72 -10.46
C ALA A 213 12.95 -17.99 -9.39
N ASP A 214 13.80 -17.07 -9.85
CA ASP A 214 14.70 -16.24 -9.05
C ASP A 214 14.01 -14.99 -8.48
N SER A 215 12.72 -14.80 -8.78
CA SER A 215 11.89 -13.80 -8.11
C SER A 215 11.83 -14.11 -6.61
N LEU A 216 11.77 -13.06 -5.79
CA LEU A 216 11.60 -13.15 -4.35
C LEU A 216 10.20 -12.69 -3.95
N ALA A 217 9.18 -13.23 -4.61
CA ALA A 217 7.79 -12.85 -4.34
C ALA A 217 7.45 -13.16 -2.87
N PHE A 218 6.88 -12.19 -2.17
CA PHE A 218 6.63 -12.29 -0.73
C PHE A 218 5.20 -11.88 -0.34
N ALA A 219 4.46 -11.27 -1.25
CA ALA A 219 3.07 -10.87 -1.03
C ALA A 219 2.23 -11.03 -2.29
N LEU A 220 0.94 -11.32 -2.08
CA LEU A 220 -0.06 -11.49 -3.11
C LEU A 220 -1.29 -10.67 -2.74
N PHE A 221 -1.79 -9.91 -3.71
CA PHE A 221 -3.00 -9.10 -3.56
C PHE A 221 -3.99 -9.41 -4.68
N ALA A 222 -5.27 -9.09 -4.47
CA ALA A 222 -6.31 -9.21 -5.49
C ALA A 222 -7.12 -7.93 -5.62
N ALA A 223 -7.28 -7.41 -6.84
CA ALA A 223 -8.09 -6.23 -7.08
C ALA A 223 -8.59 -6.16 -8.53
N PRO A 224 -9.77 -5.59 -8.80
CA PRO A 224 -10.22 -5.34 -10.15
C PRO A 224 -9.58 -4.07 -10.70
N LEU A 225 -8.36 -4.16 -11.25
CA LEU A 225 -7.65 -2.99 -11.79
C LEU A 225 -8.35 -2.43 -13.05
N GLN A 226 -9.19 -3.24 -13.70
CA GLN A 226 -10.11 -2.80 -14.74
C GLN A 226 -11.54 -3.28 -14.51
N ASP A 227 -11.93 -4.38 -15.17
CA ASP A 227 -13.30 -4.89 -15.18
C ASP A 227 -13.39 -6.29 -14.53
N GLU A 228 -12.25 -6.99 -14.44
CA GLU A 228 -12.10 -8.33 -13.85
C GLU A 228 -11.07 -8.29 -12.73
N VAL A 229 -11.14 -9.26 -11.81
CA VAL A 229 -10.16 -9.40 -10.72
C VAL A 229 -8.80 -9.79 -11.28
N ASN A 230 -7.78 -9.01 -10.92
CA ASN A 230 -6.38 -9.30 -11.20
C ASN A 230 -5.67 -9.76 -9.91
N LEU A 231 -4.64 -10.58 -10.07
CA LEU A 231 -3.72 -10.92 -8.98
C LEU A 231 -2.42 -10.15 -9.12
N ILE A 232 -1.96 -9.56 -8.03
CA ILE A 232 -0.77 -8.73 -7.97
C ILE A 232 0.26 -9.41 -7.07
N ALA A 233 1.31 -9.96 -7.67
CA ALA A 233 2.43 -10.55 -6.94
C ALA A 233 3.51 -9.48 -6.72
N GLN A 234 3.84 -9.23 -5.45
CA GLN A 234 4.86 -8.26 -5.07
C GLN A 234 6.19 -8.95 -4.81
N CYS A 235 7.21 -8.48 -5.52
CA CYS A 235 8.62 -8.75 -5.26
C CYS A 235 9.28 -7.49 -4.67
N PRO A 236 10.51 -7.58 -4.12
CA PRO A 236 11.09 -6.44 -3.43
C PRO A 236 11.39 -5.24 -4.35
N SER A 237 11.53 -5.46 -5.67
CA SER A 237 11.86 -4.42 -6.65
C SER A 237 10.99 -4.48 -7.92
N SER A 238 9.90 -5.24 -7.89
CA SER A 238 8.99 -5.38 -9.03
C SER A 238 7.59 -5.81 -8.59
N LEU A 239 6.60 -5.47 -9.42
CA LEU A 239 5.24 -5.99 -9.32
C LEU A 239 4.92 -6.78 -10.59
N TYR A 240 4.29 -7.93 -10.43
CA TYR A 240 3.69 -8.70 -11.51
C TYR A 240 2.18 -8.66 -11.35
N VAL A 241 1.45 -8.50 -12.44
CA VAL A 241 -0.01 -8.55 -12.44
C VAL A 241 -0.47 -9.63 -13.39
N PHE A 242 -1.42 -10.46 -12.94
CA PHE A 242 -1.97 -11.56 -13.71
C PHE A 242 -3.47 -11.36 -13.91
N ASP A 243 -3.92 -11.57 -15.15
CA ASP A 243 -5.33 -11.62 -15.52
C ASP A 243 -5.89 -13.02 -15.24
N LEU A 244 -7.02 -13.09 -14.55
CA LEU A 244 -7.74 -14.32 -14.24
C LEU A 244 -8.91 -14.51 -15.21
N ASN A 245 -8.65 -15.18 -16.34
CA ASN A 245 -9.68 -15.35 -17.38
C ASN A 245 -10.01 -16.84 -17.56
N ASP A 246 -11.11 -17.14 -18.25
CA ASP A 246 -11.47 -18.53 -18.62
C ASP A 246 -10.36 -19.26 -19.39
N ASN A 247 -9.50 -18.51 -20.08
CA ASN A 247 -8.34 -19.01 -20.84
C ASN A 247 -7.11 -19.33 -19.95
N GLY A 248 -7.21 -19.16 -18.63
CA GLY A 248 -6.12 -19.37 -17.68
C GLY A 248 -5.53 -18.08 -17.12
N ILE A 249 -4.43 -18.23 -16.39
CA ILE A 249 -3.73 -17.15 -15.70
C ILE A 249 -2.63 -16.62 -16.62
N ASN A 250 -2.73 -15.35 -17.01
CA ASN A 250 -1.80 -14.75 -17.97
C ASN A 250 -1.16 -13.50 -17.37
N LEU A 251 0.14 -13.32 -17.61
CA LEU A 251 0.83 -12.09 -17.26
C LEU A 251 0.19 -10.93 -18.04
N ARG A 252 -0.28 -9.92 -17.31
CA ARG A 252 -0.95 -8.75 -17.87
C ARG A 252 0.02 -7.91 -18.69
N HIS A 253 -0.45 -7.38 -19.82
CA HIS A 253 0.35 -6.48 -20.64
C HIS A 253 0.78 -5.24 -19.83
N GLY A 254 2.05 -4.83 -19.99
CA GLY A 254 2.67 -3.75 -19.21
C GLY A 254 3.35 -4.20 -17.92
N PHE A 255 3.13 -5.45 -17.50
CA PHE A 255 3.79 -6.05 -16.34
C PHE A 255 4.82 -7.13 -16.76
N PRO A 256 5.87 -7.37 -15.94
CA PRO A 256 6.14 -6.71 -14.67
C PRO A 256 6.60 -5.25 -14.81
N VAL A 257 6.27 -4.46 -13.80
CA VAL A 257 6.90 -3.16 -13.57
C VAL A 257 8.06 -3.34 -12.60
N ALA A 258 9.17 -2.66 -12.85
CA ALA A 258 10.34 -2.68 -11.99
C ALA A 258 10.63 -1.27 -11.46
N PHE A 259 11.09 -1.20 -10.22
CA PHE A 259 11.49 0.03 -9.56
C PHE A 259 12.82 -0.18 -8.83
N PRO A 260 13.65 0.86 -8.68
CA PRO A 260 14.95 0.73 -8.03
C PRO A 260 14.81 0.44 -6.54
N ASP A 261 15.87 -0.19 -6.00
CA ASP A 261 16.04 -0.58 -4.60
C ASP A 261 14.97 -1.59 -4.10
N SER A 262 15.14 -2.17 -2.91
CA SER A 262 14.22 -3.20 -2.33
C SER A 262 13.23 -2.64 -1.29
N SER A 263 11.94 -2.98 -1.37
CA SER A 263 10.89 -2.63 -0.40
C SER A 263 10.06 -3.86 -0.07
N ARG A 264 9.85 -4.07 1.23
CA ARG A 264 9.01 -5.15 1.77
C ARG A 264 7.72 -4.64 2.41
N ALA A 265 7.43 -3.34 2.30
CA ALA A 265 6.14 -2.81 2.72
C ALA A 265 5.05 -3.30 1.75
N ALA A 266 3.90 -3.72 2.28
CA ALA A 266 2.75 -4.04 1.45
C ALA A 266 2.39 -2.83 0.57
N ILE A 267 2.00 -3.10 -0.69
CA ILE A 267 1.48 -2.05 -1.56
C ILE A 267 0.14 -1.53 -1.07
N THR A 268 -0.25 -0.35 -1.57
CA THR A 268 -1.60 0.18 -1.47
C THR A 268 -2.26 0.17 -2.85
N ILE A 269 -3.54 -0.15 -2.91
CA ILE A 269 -4.32 -0.17 -4.15
C ILE A 269 -5.46 0.84 -4.02
N GLN A 270 -5.41 1.91 -4.81
CA GLN A 270 -6.34 3.04 -4.75
C GLN A 270 -6.37 3.74 -6.12
N ASP A 271 -7.50 4.35 -6.50
CA ASP A 271 -7.59 5.23 -7.68
C ASP A 271 -6.93 6.57 -7.34
N TRP A 272 -5.64 6.72 -7.61
CA TRP A 272 -4.83 7.85 -7.14
C TRP A 272 -5.06 9.11 -7.97
N ASP A 273 -5.20 8.97 -9.29
CA ASP A 273 -5.39 10.12 -10.19
C ASP A 273 -6.86 10.39 -10.56
N SER A 274 -7.78 9.74 -9.85
CA SER A 274 -9.24 9.82 -9.95
C SER A 274 -9.76 9.55 -11.37
N ASN A 275 -9.11 8.63 -12.09
CA ASN A 275 -9.49 8.25 -13.46
C ASN A 275 -10.59 7.17 -13.51
N GLY A 276 -11.05 6.69 -12.35
CA GLY A 276 -12.06 5.65 -12.23
C GLY A 276 -11.48 4.23 -12.13
N LYS A 277 -10.16 4.06 -12.21
CA LYS A 277 -9.45 2.77 -12.18
C LYS A 277 -8.38 2.76 -11.10
N LEU A 278 -8.08 1.56 -10.59
CA LEU A 278 -7.16 1.40 -9.47
C LEU A 278 -5.69 1.46 -9.91
N ASP A 279 -4.89 2.17 -9.13
CA ASP A 279 -3.44 2.26 -9.26
C ASP A 279 -2.72 1.46 -8.16
N LEU A 280 -1.46 1.15 -8.40
CA LEU A 280 -0.59 0.40 -7.50
C LEU A 280 0.45 1.33 -6.87
N ILE A 281 0.36 1.55 -5.57
CA ILE A 281 1.21 2.46 -4.80
C ILE A 281 2.25 1.67 -4.01
N VAL A 282 3.52 1.93 -4.26
CA VAL A 282 4.67 1.29 -3.61
C VAL A 282 5.41 2.30 -2.74
N GLY A 283 5.27 2.17 -1.43
CA GLY A 283 6.05 2.93 -0.46
C GLY A 283 7.50 2.45 -0.36
N ARG A 284 8.43 3.39 -0.29
CA ARG A 284 9.86 3.17 -0.04
C ARG A 284 10.30 3.93 1.20
N SER A 285 11.52 3.68 1.64
CA SER A 285 12.13 4.40 2.76
C SER A 285 12.38 5.89 2.46
N ASN A 286 12.50 6.30 1.20
CA ASN A 286 12.79 7.69 0.82
C ASN A 286 11.85 8.30 -0.21
N ARG A 287 10.94 7.51 -0.79
CA ARG A 287 10.02 7.94 -1.84
C ARG A 287 8.78 7.07 -1.97
N VAL A 288 7.88 7.44 -2.87
CA VAL A 288 6.75 6.60 -3.29
C VAL A 288 6.77 6.42 -4.82
N TYR A 289 6.39 5.23 -5.28
CA TYR A 289 6.08 4.94 -6.68
C TYR A 289 4.60 4.68 -6.86
N ILE A 290 4.03 5.08 -7.99
CA ILE A 290 2.64 4.84 -8.37
C ILE A 290 2.64 4.35 -9.81
N PHE A 291 2.03 3.19 -10.03
CA PHE A 291 1.87 2.59 -11.35
C PHE A 291 0.39 2.51 -11.69
N ASP A 292 0.02 2.95 -12.89
CA ASP A 292 -1.35 2.79 -13.36
C ASP A 292 -1.69 1.31 -13.64
N HIS A 293 -2.97 1.01 -13.89
CA HIS A 293 -3.44 -0.35 -14.19
C HIS A 293 -2.91 -0.94 -15.52
N MET A 294 -2.17 -0.16 -16.32
CA MET A 294 -1.43 -0.58 -17.52
C MET A 294 0.08 -0.71 -17.28
N GLY A 295 0.56 -0.47 -16.06
CA GLY A 295 1.97 -0.56 -15.69
C GLY A 295 2.80 0.69 -16.01
N SER A 296 2.18 1.82 -16.40
CA SER A 296 2.93 3.07 -16.61
C SER A 296 3.31 3.70 -15.26
N ASP A 297 4.55 4.18 -15.14
CA ASP A 297 4.98 4.95 -13.97
C ASP A 297 4.40 6.37 -14.04
N ILE A 298 3.40 6.64 -13.20
CA ILE A 298 2.75 7.94 -13.06
C ILE A 298 3.27 8.72 -11.83
N SER A 299 4.34 8.23 -11.19
CA SER A 299 4.93 8.87 -10.02
C SER A 299 5.43 10.28 -10.33
N SER A 300 5.08 11.23 -9.48
CA SER A 300 5.69 12.55 -9.52
C SER A 300 7.12 12.54 -9.01
N ILE A 301 7.98 13.38 -9.60
CA ILE A 301 9.35 13.59 -9.09
C ILE A 301 9.35 14.09 -7.64
N TYR A 302 8.27 14.76 -7.21
CA TYR A 302 8.13 15.32 -5.87
C TYR A 302 7.80 14.28 -4.80
N PHE A 303 7.45 13.05 -5.19
CA PHE A 303 7.32 11.93 -4.26
C PHE A 303 8.67 11.37 -3.82
N ASN A 304 9.78 11.91 -4.32
CA ASN A 304 11.13 11.66 -3.80
C ASN A 304 11.59 12.87 -2.97
N MET A 305 11.92 12.63 -1.70
CA MET A 305 12.39 13.67 -0.77
C MET A 305 13.92 13.84 -0.79
N ASP A 306 14.61 13.22 -1.75
CA ASP A 306 16.08 13.17 -1.86
C ASP A 306 16.77 12.73 -0.55
N LEU A 307 16.11 11.82 0.16
CA LEU A 307 16.64 11.21 1.37
C LEU A 307 17.46 9.98 1.02
N HIS A 308 18.44 9.67 1.88
CA HIS A 308 19.15 8.41 1.81
C HIS A 308 18.16 7.25 1.95
N ALA A 309 18.18 6.34 0.99
CA ALA A 309 17.39 5.12 1.02
C ALA A 309 18.01 4.11 1.98
N ASP A 310 17.17 3.39 2.70
CA ASP A 310 17.52 2.16 3.39
C ASP A 310 16.44 1.08 3.17
N SER A 311 16.55 -0.05 3.87
CA SER A 311 15.66 -1.20 3.69
C SER A 311 14.32 -1.12 4.45
N LEU A 312 14.09 -0.06 5.23
CA LEU A 312 12.94 0.04 6.13
C LEU A 312 11.88 0.97 5.52
N ALA A 313 11.00 0.41 4.70
CA ALA A 313 9.85 1.12 4.16
C ALA A 313 8.62 0.90 5.05
N ALA A 314 7.92 1.98 5.41
CA ALA A 314 6.67 1.90 6.14
C ALA A 314 5.45 1.62 5.24
N GLY A 315 5.63 1.75 3.92
CA GLY A 315 4.53 1.79 2.96
C GLY A 315 4.05 3.22 2.72
N ALA A 316 3.00 3.35 1.91
CA ALA A 316 2.30 4.61 1.70
C ALA A 316 0.80 4.33 1.64
N ILE A 317 -0.01 5.21 2.21
CA ILE A 317 -1.46 5.12 2.22
C ILE A 317 -2.05 6.32 1.47
N ALA A 318 -3.13 6.11 0.73
CA ALA A 318 -3.83 7.16 -0.01
C ALA A 318 -5.25 7.29 0.53
N LEU A 319 -5.54 8.40 1.21
CA LEU A 319 -6.82 8.69 1.85
C LEU A 319 -7.13 10.18 1.70
N ASP A 320 -8.39 10.56 1.72
CA ASP A 320 -8.77 11.97 1.91
C ASP A 320 -8.44 12.37 3.37
N LEU A 321 -7.45 13.25 3.55
CA LEU A 321 -6.94 13.65 4.86
C LEU A 321 -7.37 15.06 5.28
N ASP A 322 -8.08 15.80 4.42
CA ASP A 322 -8.58 17.15 4.69
C ASP A 322 -10.05 17.41 4.29
N GLY A 323 -10.76 16.35 3.90
CA GLY A 323 -12.20 16.38 3.64
C GLY A 323 -12.59 17.12 2.36
N ASP A 324 -11.66 17.36 1.43
CA ASP A 324 -11.91 18.03 0.17
C ASP A 324 -12.37 17.09 -0.96
N GLY A 325 -12.30 15.77 -0.73
CA GLY A 325 -12.71 14.71 -1.65
C GLY A 325 -11.61 14.23 -2.59
N SER A 326 -10.45 14.89 -2.64
CA SER A 326 -9.23 14.39 -3.28
C SER A 326 -8.44 13.53 -2.31
N LEU A 327 -7.57 12.68 -2.85
CA LEU A 327 -6.72 11.82 -2.02
C LEU A 327 -5.39 12.50 -1.69
N GLU A 328 -4.99 12.37 -0.44
CA GLU A 328 -3.63 12.62 0.00
C GLU A 328 -2.84 11.33 0.11
N LEU A 329 -1.58 11.39 -0.30
CA LEU A 329 -0.62 10.32 -0.12
C LEU A 329 0.19 10.55 1.15
N ALA A 330 0.08 9.66 2.14
CA ALA A 330 0.83 9.73 3.39
C ALA A 330 1.84 8.58 3.53
N SER A 331 3.05 8.88 3.98
CA SER A 331 4.10 7.87 4.19
C SER A 331 5.09 8.28 5.29
N ALA A 332 5.55 7.31 6.08
CA ALA A 332 6.66 7.48 7.01
C ALA A 332 7.99 7.12 6.32
N LEU A 333 8.82 8.13 6.10
CA LEU A 333 10.13 8.03 5.45
C LEU A 333 11.29 8.00 6.46
N THR A 334 12.50 7.81 5.96
CA THR A 334 13.75 7.91 6.71
C THR A 334 13.87 9.24 7.43
N HIS A 335 14.69 9.26 8.49
CA HIS A 335 14.86 10.42 9.38
C HIS A 335 13.58 10.83 10.12
N ASN A 336 12.72 9.85 10.42
CA ASN A 336 11.52 10.01 11.25
C ASN A 336 10.50 11.00 10.66
N ARG A 337 10.39 11.05 9.33
CA ARG A 337 9.56 12.03 8.64
C ARG A 337 8.24 11.40 8.23
N LEU A 338 7.14 11.85 8.81
CA LEU A 338 5.84 11.70 8.19
C LEU A 338 5.73 12.74 7.08
N VAL A 339 5.40 12.29 5.88
CA VAL A 339 5.23 13.14 4.70
C VAL A 339 3.84 12.92 4.15
N VAL A 340 3.18 14.01 3.77
CA VAL A 340 1.87 13.99 3.12
C VAL A 340 1.95 14.86 1.87
N TRP A 341 1.51 14.31 0.74
CA TRP A 341 1.38 15.02 -0.52
C TRP A 341 -0.09 15.08 -0.93
N GLU A 342 -0.49 16.21 -1.49
CA GLU A 342 -1.79 16.35 -2.18
C GLU A 342 -1.77 15.55 -3.49
N GLU A 343 -2.94 15.23 -4.06
CA GLU A 343 -3.10 14.63 -5.42
C GLU A 343 -2.28 15.38 -6.48
N SER A 344 -2.22 16.72 -6.39
CA SER A 344 -1.40 17.60 -7.24
C SER A 344 0.13 17.41 -7.10
N SER A 345 0.57 16.43 -6.32
CA SER A 345 1.95 16.09 -5.99
C SER A 345 2.71 17.14 -5.18
N ARG A 346 2.03 18.19 -4.72
CA ARG A 346 2.61 19.19 -3.81
C ARG A 346 2.67 18.61 -2.39
N LEU A 347 3.70 18.98 -1.63
CA LEU A 347 3.70 18.73 -0.19
C LEU A 347 2.54 19.48 0.47
N LYS A 348 1.76 18.76 1.27
CA LYS A 348 0.67 19.34 2.07
C LYS A 348 1.25 20.29 3.13
N PRO A 349 0.64 21.47 3.37
CA PRO A 349 1.11 22.39 4.40
C PRO A 349 1.30 21.71 5.76
N GLY A 350 2.43 21.97 6.42
CA GLY A 350 2.79 21.32 7.69
C GLY A 350 3.62 20.04 7.55
N TYR A 351 3.85 19.56 6.32
CA TYR A 351 4.70 18.40 6.03
C TYR A 351 5.96 18.79 5.24
N PRO A 352 7.08 18.03 5.39
CA PRO A 352 7.24 16.87 6.25
C PRO A 352 7.23 17.22 7.74
N HIS A 353 6.65 16.35 8.57
CA HIS A 353 6.67 16.47 10.02
C HIS A 353 7.64 15.45 10.62
N SER A 354 8.54 15.88 11.50
CA SER A 354 9.56 15.01 12.10
C SER A 354 9.17 14.59 13.51
N PHE A 355 9.16 13.28 13.76
CA PHE A 355 8.94 12.69 15.08
C PHE A 355 10.26 12.25 15.74
N ALA A 356 10.16 11.93 17.04
CA ALA A 356 11.33 11.52 17.83
C ALA A 356 11.90 10.17 17.36
N LYS A 357 11.04 9.26 16.89
CA LYS A 357 11.40 7.93 16.38
C LYS A 357 10.79 7.68 15.01
N ARG A 358 11.33 6.67 14.34
CA ARG A 358 10.98 6.33 12.96
C ARG A 358 9.69 5.52 12.91
N GLY A 359 8.75 5.92 12.07
CA GLY A 359 7.62 5.06 11.71
C GLY A 359 8.05 3.92 10.79
N ARG A 360 7.60 2.70 11.08
CA ARG A 360 7.86 1.50 10.26
C ARG A 360 6.61 0.85 9.68
N HIS A 361 5.46 1.40 9.99
CA HIS A 361 4.15 0.90 9.58
C HIS A 361 3.36 2.01 8.93
N LEU A 362 2.29 1.64 8.22
CA LEU A 362 1.43 2.62 7.60
C LEU A 362 0.89 3.59 8.67
N PRO A 363 0.88 4.90 8.40
CA PRO A 363 0.17 5.82 9.27
C PRO A 363 -1.33 5.53 9.20
N PHE A 364 -2.04 5.75 10.30
CA PHE A 364 -3.49 5.53 10.41
C PHE A 364 -4.16 6.76 11.00
N VAL A 365 -5.47 6.90 10.82
CA VAL A 365 -6.24 8.07 11.28
C VAL A 365 -7.27 7.63 12.31
N THR A 366 -7.34 8.35 13.43
CA THR A 366 -8.43 8.25 14.41
C THR A 366 -8.44 9.51 15.30
N SER A 367 -9.48 9.67 16.10
CA SER A 367 -9.63 10.79 17.03
C SER A 367 -8.76 10.64 18.28
N GLY A 368 -8.37 11.77 18.90
CA GLY A 368 -7.77 11.81 20.23
C GLY A 368 -8.81 12.00 21.33
N ALA A 369 -8.36 12.03 22.58
CA ALA A 369 -9.23 12.29 23.75
C ALA A 369 -9.93 13.66 23.73
N ASP A 370 -9.47 14.57 22.88
CA ASP A 370 -10.03 15.89 22.63
C ASP A 370 -11.05 15.91 21.47
N SER A 371 -11.38 14.75 20.91
CA SER A 371 -12.27 14.58 19.76
C SER A 371 -11.78 15.22 18.46
N LEU A 372 -10.51 15.65 18.39
CA LEU A 372 -9.87 16.08 17.15
C LEU A 372 -9.28 14.87 16.43
N TYR A 373 -9.22 14.92 15.10
CA TYR A 373 -8.62 13.86 14.30
C TYR A 373 -7.11 14.07 14.13
N TYR A 374 -6.40 12.96 14.11
CA TYR A 374 -4.95 12.94 13.95
C TYR A 374 -4.54 11.85 12.97
N ILE A 375 -3.46 12.12 12.24
CA ILE A 375 -2.68 11.06 11.62
C ILE A 375 -1.65 10.55 12.63
N TRP A 376 -1.71 9.25 12.89
CA TRP A 376 -0.93 8.53 13.87
C TRP A 376 0.18 7.74 13.19
N MET A 377 1.31 7.63 13.86
CA MET A 377 2.47 6.92 13.37
C MET A 377 3.06 6.08 14.49
N ALA A 378 2.90 4.75 14.37
CA ALA A 378 3.56 3.79 15.23
C ALA A 378 5.05 3.68 14.86
N ALA A 379 5.92 3.82 15.87
CA ALA A 379 7.36 3.68 15.73
C ALA A 379 7.83 2.28 16.09
N ASP A 380 9.06 1.94 15.74
CA ASP A 380 9.61 0.60 15.94
C ASP A 380 9.85 0.18 17.40
N ASP A 381 9.72 1.08 18.38
CA ASP A 381 9.97 0.78 19.80
C ASP A 381 8.69 0.76 20.65
N GLY A 382 7.52 0.63 20.04
CA GLY A 382 6.25 0.63 20.77
C GLY A 382 5.77 2.04 21.16
N THR A 383 6.47 3.10 20.74
CA THR A 383 5.95 4.46 20.86
C THR A 383 5.03 4.81 19.69
N ILE A 384 4.02 5.64 19.93
CA ILE A 384 3.12 6.16 18.90
C ILE A 384 3.12 7.68 18.97
N PHE A 385 3.29 8.33 17.83
CA PHE A 385 3.20 9.78 17.68
C PHE A 385 1.99 10.15 16.85
N ARG A 386 1.60 11.43 16.90
CA ARG A 386 0.47 11.92 16.11
C ARG A 386 0.67 13.36 15.64
N LYS A 387 -0.01 13.72 14.55
CA LYS A 387 -0.13 15.09 14.05
C LYS A 387 -1.60 15.38 13.73
N GLU A 388 -2.09 16.51 14.23
CA GLU A 388 -3.49 16.94 14.03
C GLU A 388 -3.82 17.12 12.54
N LEU A 389 -5.00 16.67 12.15
CA LEU A 389 -5.66 16.85 10.86
C LEU A 389 -6.94 17.69 11.07
N PRO A 390 -6.86 19.03 10.99
CA PRO A 390 -7.95 19.91 11.41
C PRO A 390 -9.19 19.84 10.50
N ASP A 391 -8.99 19.53 9.21
CA ASP A 391 -10.05 19.55 8.21
C ASP A 391 -10.55 18.12 7.86
N TYR A 392 -9.98 17.09 8.48
CA TYR A 392 -10.34 15.69 8.21
C TYR A 392 -11.82 15.41 8.43
N ARG A 393 -12.39 14.62 7.52
CA ARG A 393 -13.80 14.18 7.55
C ARG A 393 -13.86 12.66 7.40
N PRO A 394 -14.23 11.90 8.44
CA PRO A 394 -14.28 10.44 8.35
C PRO A 394 -15.26 9.96 7.27
N GLU A 395 -16.31 10.72 6.96
CA GLU A 395 -17.31 10.38 5.96
C GLU A 395 -16.82 10.42 4.50
N THR A 396 -15.68 11.06 4.22
CA THR A 396 -15.11 11.12 2.87
C THR A 396 -14.09 10.00 2.62
N VAL A 397 -13.70 9.26 3.66
CA VAL A 397 -12.66 8.24 3.56
C VAL A 397 -13.20 6.92 3.02
N ASP A 398 -12.52 6.43 2.00
CA ASP A 398 -12.69 5.07 1.51
C ASP A 398 -12.09 4.06 2.48
N THR A 399 -12.94 3.36 3.23
CA THR A 399 -12.54 2.38 4.23
C THR A 399 -12.12 1.02 3.64
N SER A 400 -12.12 0.84 2.32
CA SER A 400 -11.73 -0.45 1.72
C SER A 400 -10.22 -0.71 1.71
N TRP A 401 -9.39 0.32 1.95
CA TRP A 401 -7.94 0.17 2.07
C TRP A 401 -7.34 1.14 3.09
N ILE A 402 -7.30 0.74 4.37
CA ILE A 402 -6.90 1.61 5.50
C ILE A 402 -5.66 1.13 6.25
N CYS A 403 -5.15 -0.08 5.97
CA CYS A 403 -3.95 -0.63 6.60
C CYS A 403 -3.25 -1.65 5.69
N GLU A 404 -2.16 -2.27 6.19
CA GLU A 404 -1.43 -3.28 5.43
C GLU A 404 -2.36 -4.46 5.13
N TYR A 405 -2.32 -4.93 3.88
CA TYR A 405 -3.23 -5.97 3.37
C TYR A 405 -4.72 -5.56 3.39
N ALA A 406 -4.97 -4.30 3.01
CA ALA A 406 -6.25 -3.64 2.84
C ALA A 406 -7.01 -3.29 4.13
N ASN A 407 -7.27 -4.27 4.98
CA ASN A 407 -8.12 -4.13 6.15
C ASN A 407 -7.66 -5.05 7.28
N LEU A 408 -8.26 -4.90 8.46
CA LEU A 408 -7.90 -5.70 9.63
C LEU A 408 -8.40 -7.15 9.56
N ARG A 409 -9.27 -7.50 8.59
CA ARG A 409 -9.59 -8.89 8.23
C ARG A 409 -8.47 -9.55 7.40
N ARG A 410 -7.47 -8.75 6.99
CA ARG A 410 -6.28 -9.13 6.23
C ARG A 410 -6.60 -9.81 4.91
N THR A 411 -7.65 -9.36 4.22
CA THR A 411 -8.07 -9.98 2.96
C THR A 411 -7.05 -9.81 1.84
N ALA A 412 -6.11 -8.86 1.98
CA ALA A 412 -5.13 -8.51 0.95
C ALA A 412 -5.79 -8.20 -0.40
N SER A 413 -7.01 -7.67 -0.36
CA SER A 413 -7.82 -7.51 -1.55
C SER A 413 -8.66 -6.25 -1.49
N ARG A 414 -8.97 -5.77 -2.69
CA ARG A 414 -9.88 -4.66 -2.92
C ARG A 414 -11.02 -5.13 -3.79
N GLY A 415 -12.25 -4.94 -3.31
CA GLY A 415 -13.44 -5.27 -4.07
C GLY A 415 -13.72 -4.28 -5.21
N PRO A 416 -14.68 -4.60 -6.09
CA PRO A 416 -15.13 -3.67 -7.11
C PRO A 416 -15.72 -2.43 -6.46
N SER A 417 -15.39 -1.27 -7.02
CA SER A 417 -15.79 0.04 -6.52
C SER A 417 -16.09 0.94 -7.71
N GLN A 418 -17.16 1.71 -7.62
CA GLN A 418 -17.54 2.68 -8.65
C GLN A 418 -16.88 4.01 -8.31
N PHE A 419 -15.63 4.18 -8.71
CA PHE A 419 -14.96 5.48 -8.63
C PHE A 419 -15.53 6.41 -9.69
N GLN A 420 -15.73 7.65 -9.32
CA GLN A 420 -16.08 8.68 -10.28
C GLN A 420 -14.84 9.04 -11.08
N ASN A 421 -14.91 8.91 -12.40
CA ASN A 421 -13.86 9.37 -13.27
C ASN A 421 -13.99 10.89 -13.48
N GLN A 422 -13.03 11.67 -12.97
CA GLN A 422 -13.05 13.13 -13.07
C GLN A 422 -12.84 13.64 -14.51
N TYR A 423 -12.33 12.79 -15.40
CA TYR A 423 -11.95 13.15 -16.77
C TYR A 423 -13.04 12.84 -17.82
N GLU A 424 -14.22 12.38 -17.41
CA GLU A 424 -15.33 12.09 -18.32
C GLU A 424 -15.64 13.30 -19.22
N SER A 425 -15.61 13.07 -20.54
CA SER A 425 -15.82 14.13 -21.53
C SER A 425 -16.37 13.58 -22.84
N SER A 426 -17.13 14.41 -23.56
CA SER A 426 -17.62 14.08 -24.90
C SER A 426 -16.56 14.28 -26.01
N SER A 427 -15.44 14.94 -25.69
CA SER A 427 -14.34 15.15 -26.63
C SER A 427 -13.53 13.87 -26.81
N ALA A 428 -12.86 13.70 -27.96
CA ALA A 428 -11.98 12.54 -28.17
C ALA A 428 -10.76 12.55 -27.22
N PHE A 429 -10.30 13.73 -26.80
CA PHE A 429 -9.19 13.90 -25.86
C PHE A 429 -9.64 14.80 -24.71
N VAL A 430 -9.13 14.52 -23.52
CA VAL A 430 -9.25 15.38 -22.34
C VAL A 430 -8.26 16.54 -22.52
N GLU A 431 -8.77 17.77 -22.59
CA GLU A 431 -7.95 18.92 -23.04
C GLU A 431 -6.83 19.27 -22.06
N ASP A 432 -7.11 19.19 -20.76
CA ASP A 432 -6.14 19.52 -19.71
C ASP A 432 -5.07 18.42 -19.51
N GLU A 433 -5.32 17.22 -20.03
CA GLU A 433 -4.39 16.08 -20.02
C GLU A 433 -3.74 15.85 -21.39
N LEU A 434 -3.55 16.94 -22.14
CA LEU A 434 -2.88 16.95 -23.43
C LEU A 434 -1.72 17.96 -23.43
N TYR A 435 -0.56 17.55 -22.91
CA TYR A 435 0.59 18.44 -22.75
C TYR A 435 1.94 17.70 -22.82
N PHE A 436 2.99 18.46 -23.10
CA PHE A 436 4.37 17.99 -22.96
C PHE A 436 4.91 18.35 -21.58
N PHE A 437 5.63 17.43 -20.95
CA PHE A 437 6.36 17.70 -19.72
C PHE A 437 7.76 17.06 -19.75
N PRO A 438 8.81 17.76 -19.30
CA PRO A 438 8.83 19.20 -19.00
C PRO A 438 8.67 20.04 -20.27
N ASN A 439 8.14 21.25 -20.14
CA ASN A 439 8.01 22.20 -21.25
C ASN A 439 8.32 23.64 -20.78
N PRO A 440 9.46 24.24 -21.17
CA PRO A 440 10.47 23.67 -22.07
C PRO A 440 11.32 22.58 -21.40
N LEU A 441 11.86 21.66 -22.21
CA LEU A 441 12.87 20.70 -21.77
C LEU A 441 14.20 21.41 -21.53
N LYS A 442 14.66 21.45 -20.28
CA LYS A 442 15.95 22.02 -19.87
C LYS A 442 16.97 20.94 -19.53
N GLN A 443 18.27 21.27 -19.58
CA GLN A 443 19.36 20.34 -19.20
C GLN A 443 19.17 19.66 -17.83
N ILE A 444 18.59 20.35 -16.86
CA ILE A 444 18.37 19.84 -15.49
C ILE A 444 17.45 18.61 -15.41
N TYR A 445 16.59 18.39 -16.43
CA TYR A 445 15.66 17.26 -16.47
C TYR A 445 16.23 16.05 -17.24
N GLY A 446 17.47 16.15 -17.75
CA GLY A 446 18.01 15.18 -18.70
C GLY A 446 17.31 15.25 -20.08
N PRO A 447 17.72 14.42 -21.06
CA PRO A 447 17.13 14.42 -22.40
C PRO A 447 15.86 13.58 -22.44
N GLN A 448 14.88 13.85 -21.58
CA GLN A 448 13.61 13.12 -21.55
C GLN A 448 12.44 14.10 -21.53
N ILE A 449 11.59 14.00 -22.55
CA ILE A 449 10.32 14.72 -22.63
C ILE A 449 9.23 13.67 -22.83
N LYS A 450 8.17 13.76 -22.04
CA LYS A 450 6.99 12.90 -22.16
C LYS A 450 5.81 13.72 -22.70
N LEU A 451 4.90 13.04 -23.39
CA LEU A 451 3.61 13.57 -23.81
C LEU A 451 2.55 12.92 -22.93
N SER A 452 1.83 13.72 -22.14
CA SER A 452 0.52 13.30 -21.63
C SER A 452 -0.48 13.40 -22.77
N VAL A 453 -1.17 12.30 -23.04
CA VAL A 453 -2.22 12.21 -24.05
C VAL A 453 -3.31 11.28 -23.55
N MET A 454 -4.38 11.89 -23.06
CA MET A 454 -5.52 11.17 -22.49
C MET A 454 -6.70 11.13 -23.46
N PRO A 455 -6.96 10.00 -24.14
CA PRO A 455 -8.17 9.79 -24.91
C PRO A 455 -9.35 9.44 -23.99
N THR A 456 -10.59 9.68 -24.43
CA THR A 456 -11.81 9.30 -23.68
C THR A 456 -12.33 7.90 -24.00
N GLN A 457 -11.70 7.23 -24.96
CA GLN A 457 -11.97 5.86 -25.36
C GLN A 457 -10.68 5.23 -25.88
N ASP A 458 -10.57 3.91 -25.83
CA ASP A 458 -9.46 3.19 -26.44
C ASP A 458 -9.41 3.50 -27.94
N MET A 459 -8.30 4.07 -28.39
CA MET A 459 -8.15 4.45 -29.79
C MET A 459 -6.70 4.54 -30.21
N GLU A 460 -6.49 4.40 -31.50
CA GLU A 460 -5.19 4.62 -32.10
C GLU A 460 -4.88 6.11 -32.24
N ILE A 461 -3.70 6.52 -31.81
CA ILE A 461 -3.23 7.89 -31.81
C ILE A 461 -1.96 8.01 -32.65
N VAL A 462 -1.90 9.05 -33.48
CA VAL A 462 -0.72 9.41 -34.27
C VAL A 462 -0.16 10.72 -33.75
N LEU A 463 1.11 10.70 -33.34
CA LEU A 463 1.90 11.88 -33.01
C LEU A 463 2.84 12.19 -34.17
N ALA A 464 2.77 13.41 -34.71
CA ALA A 464 3.75 13.95 -35.66
C ALA A 464 4.34 15.25 -35.10
N ILE A 465 5.66 15.38 -35.08
CA ILE A 465 6.37 16.57 -34.57
C ILE A 465 7.11 17.23 -35.72
N TYR A 466 7.01 18.56 -35.79
CA TYR A 466 7.61 19.42 -36.78
C TYR A 466 8.51 20.46 -36.13
N ASP A 467 9.61 20.81 -36.79
CA ASP A 467 10.39 21.99 -36.42
C ASP A 467 9.65 23.29 -36.78
N ILE A 468 10.18 24.45 -36.36
CA ILE A 468 9.56 25.76 -36.62
C ILE A 468 9.50 26.12 -38.12
N THR A 469 10.30 25.47 -38.96
CA THR A 469 10.29 25.65 -40.41
C THR A 469 9.26 24.76 -41.12
N GLY A 470 8.62 23.85 -40.37
CA GLY A 470 7.59 22.93 -40.87
C GLY A 470 8.13 21.58 -41.34
N ASN A 471 9.40 21.25 -41.11
CA ASN A 471 9.91 19.92 -41.44
C ASN A 471 9.50 18.91 -40.36
N MET A 472 9.00 17.74 -40.78
CA MET A 472 8.66 16.66 -39.86
C MET A 472 9.93 16.00 -39.32
N VAL A 473 10.10 16.02 -38.01
CA VAL A 473 11.28 15.47 -37.31
C VAL A 473 10.97 14.15 -36.59
N PHE A 474 9.69 13.85 -36.34
CA PHE A 474 9.25 12.61 -35.70
C PHE A 474 7.82 12.27 -36.11
N LYS A 475 7.54 10.97 -36.23
CA LYS A 475 6.17 10.45 -36.39
C LYS A 475 6.09 9.05 -35.78
N GLN A 476 5.10 8.83 -34.92
CA GLN A 476 4.81 7.52 -34.34
C GLN A 476 3.30 7.33 -34.20
N LYS A 477 2.89 6.07 -34.26
CA LYS A 477 1.54 5.61 -33.99
C LYS A 477 1.58 4.73 -32.74
N ALA A 478 0.60 4.87 -31.85
CA ALA A 478 0.46 4.05 -30.66
C ALA A 478 -1.02 3.82 -30.35
N MET A 479 -1.33 2.78 -29.58
CA MET A 479 -2.64 2.67 -28.94
C MET A 479 -2.66 3.63 -27.74
N GLY A 480 -3.72 4.41 -27.60
CA GLY A 480 -4.02 5.18 -26.41
C GLY A 480 -5.18 4.55 -25.68
N TYR A 481 -5.00 4.32 -24.38
CA TYR A 481 -6.00 3.74 -23.50
C TYR A 481 -6.82 4.83 -22.83
N ALA A 482 -8.14 4.60 -22.74
CA ALA A 482 -9.11 5.55 -22.22
C ALA A 482 -8.72 6.02 -20.82
N TYR A 483 -8.80 7.34 -20.62
CA TYR A 483 -8.60 8.01 -19.33
C TYR A 483 -7.24 7.78 -18.66
N LEU A 484 -6.26 7.27 -19.41
CA LEU A 484 -4.86 7.21 -18.99
C LEU A 484 -4.05 8.33 -19.65
N ARG A 485 -2.99 8.78 -18.98
CA ARG A 485 -2.05 9.76 -19.54
C ARG A 485 -1.18 9.21 -20.66
N ASN A 486 -1.09 7.87 -20.80
CA ASN A 486 -0.34 7.18 -21.85
C ASN A 486 1.12 7.67 -21.99
N LEU A 487 1.78 7.96 -20.86
CA LEU A 487 3.06 8.68 -20.81
C LEU A 487 4.20 8.00 -21.57
N ASP A 488 4.15 6.68 -21.72
CA ASP A 488 5.18 5.87 -22.38
C ASP A 488 4.79 5.43 -23.79
N ALA A 489 3.61 5.84 -24.28
CA ALA A 489 3.11 5.47 -25.61
C ALA A 489 3.96 6.02 -26.77
N PHE A 490 4.71 7.11 -26.55
CA PHE A 490 5.50 7.80 -27.58
C PHE A 490 6.97 7.95 -27.20
N GLN A 491 7.87 7.36 -27.98
CA GLN A 491 9.32 7.35 -27.71
C GLN A 491 10.00 8.54 -28.42
N ILE A 492 9.87 9.72 -27.85
CA ILE A 492 10.30 10.98 -28.47
C ILE A 492 11.83 11.13 -28.38
N PRO A 493 12.55 11.27 -29.50
CA PRO A 493 14.02 11.31 -29.51
C PRO A 493 14.56 12.71 -29.17
N SER A 494 14.22 13.26 -28.00
CA SER A 494 14.61 14.62 -27.57
C SER A 494 16.12 14.86 -27.56
N ALA A 495 16.94 13.82 -27.31
CA ALA A 495 18.39 13.88 -27.45
C ALA A 495 18.86 14.31 -28.85
N LYS A 496 18.09 13.98 -29.91
CA LYS A 496 18.38 14.34 -31.31
C LYS A 496 17.80 15.68 -31.74
N LEU A 497 16.88 16.24 -30.96
CA LEU A 497 16.27 17.53 -31.24
C LEU A 497 17.20 18.69 -30.81
N SER A 498 17.26 19.77 -31.57
CA SER A 498 18.07 20.95 -31.23
C SER A 498 17.29 21.91 -30.33
N SER A 499 17.97 22.89 -29.71
CA SER A 499 17.27 23.96 -28.99
C SER A 499 16.35 24.71 -29.95
N GLY A 500 15.10 24.91 -29.55
CA GLY A 500 14.07 25.50 -30.41
C GLY A 500 12.65 25.18 -29.99
N ILE A 501 11.69 25.69 -30.77
CA ILE A 501 10.25 25.45 -30.59
C ILE A 501 9.80 24.44 -31.64
N TYR A 502 9.02 23.46 -31.19
CA TYR A 502 8.46 22.39 -32.01
C TYR A 502 6.93 22.45 -32.00
N LEU A 503 6.32 22.07 -33.12
CA LEU A 503 4.88 21.91 -33.25
C LEU A 503 4.55 20.41 -33.28
N ALA A 504 3.72 19.95 -32.35
CA ALA A 504 3.20 18.60 -32.34
C ALA A 504 1.77 18.58 -32.86
N VAL A 505 1.46 17.62 -33.73
CA VAL A 505 0.13 17.32 -34.25
C VAL A 505 -0.27 15.94 -33.76
N ILE A 506 -1.34 15.87 -32.97
CA ILE A 506 -1.89 14.65 -32.40
C ILE A 506 -3.22 14.37 -33.11
N THR A 507 -3.38 13.17 -33.66
CA THR A 507 -4.59 12.78 -34.39
C THR A 507 -5.11 11.44 -33.86
N GLY A 508 -6.40 11.35 -33.58
CA GLY A 508 -7.07 10.14 -33.08
C GLY A 508 -8.57 10.38 -32.92
N GLY A 509 -9.40 9.34 -33.09
CA GLY A 509 -10.85 9.44 -32.88
C GLY A 509 -11.56 10.49 -33.74
N GLY A 510 -11.05 10.76 -34.95
CA GLY A 510 -11.57 11.81 -35.83
C GLY A 510 -11.22 13.25 -35.42
N SER A 511 -10.43 13.42 -34.35
CA SER A 511 -9.97 14.72 -33.84
C SER A 511 -8.51 14.98 -34.17
N THR A 512 -8.16 16.25 -34.37
CA THR A 512 -6.77 16.72 -34.53
C THR A 512 -6.49 17.82 -33.52
N LYS A 513 -5.46 17.64 -32.69
CA LYS A 513 -4.99 18.65 -31.73
C LYS A 513 -3.56 19.08 -32.07
N ARG A 514 -3.23 20.34 -31.74
CA ARG A 514 -1.91 20.93 -32.00
C ARG A 514 -1.34 21.49 -30.70
N LEU A 515 -0.15 21.02 -30.33
CA LEU A 515 0.59 21.50 -29.17
C LEU A 515 1.90 22.15 -29.61
N ARG A 516 2.49 22.94 -28.71
CA ARG A 516 3.83 23.50 -28.87
C ARG A 516 4.67 23.12 -27.65
N PHE A 517 5.92 22.77 -27.89
CA PHE A 517 6.89 22.57 -26.81
C PHE A 517 8.26 23.12 -27.18
N GLY A 518 9.01 23.52 -26.17
CA GLY A 518 10.36 24.04 -26.30
C GLY A 518 11.42 23.04 -25.85
N ILE A 519 12.61 23.13 -26.45
CA ILE A 519 13.83 22.49 -25.96
C ILE A 519 14.88 23.58 -25.75
N GLU A 520 15.48 23.59 -24.56
CA GLU A 520 16.55 24.48 -24.12
C GLU A 520 17.72 23.62 -23.62
N LYS A 521 18.58 23.23 -24.56
CA LYS A 521 19.86 22.56 -24.26
C LYS A 521 20.96 23.56 -24.01
#